data_AF-A0A4Q5TMR8-F1
#
_entry.id   AF-A0A4Q5TMR8-F1
#
_cell.length_a   1.000
_cell.length_b   1.000
_cell.length_c   1.000
_cell.angle_alpha   90.00
_cell.angle_beta   90.00
_cell.angle_gamma   90.00
#
_symmetry.space_group_name_H-M   'P 1'
#
loop_
_entity.id
_entity.type
_entity.pdbx_description
1 polymer ?
#
loop_
_entity_poly.entity_id
_entity_poly.type
_entity_poly.pdbx_seq_one_letter_code
_entity_poly.pdbx_strand_id
1 'polypeptide(L)'
;MNRNEMIQKLKDQFKSFLSFSETTVETIEVTTEDGVKMMVNSAEITVGVEIFLVNEDGIQSPVENGDYKLEDGRTITVEDGKISAIAEKEESTEETSVEDAPVEFAEETSVEETSSENDLETRVAALESQVSEILSKMETMSLNNNQMFSKIEEFSKTAGAESIQINKTGAKAYSSNLSIDGELEIIRNLSNKFKK
;
A
#
# COMPACT_ATOMS: atom_id res chain seq x y z
N MET A 1 -36.80 -16.34 14.52
CA MET A 1 -36.14 -16.12 13.23
C MET A 1 -36.14 -17.43 12.47
N ASN A 2 -36.77 -17.44 11.30
CA ASN A 2 -36.83 -18.62 10.45
C ASN A 2 -35.57 -18.70 9.58
N ARG A 3 -35.17 -19.92 9.16
CA ARG A 3 -33.97 -20.13 8.32
C ARG A 3 -33.94 -19.23 7.08
N ASN A 4 -35.10 -19.01 6.47
CA ASN A 4 -35.25 -18.14 5.29
C ASN A 4 -34.97 -16.67 5.61
N GLU A 5 -35.28 -16.19 6.82
CA GLU A 5 -34.99 -14.82 7.24
C GLU A 5 -33.49 -14.62 7.49
N MET A 6 -32.79 -15.64 8.00
CA MET A 6 -31.33 -15.59 8.14
C MET A 6 -30.63 -15.61 6.78
N ILE A 7 -31.09 -16.43 5.84
CA ILE A 7 -30.55 -16.48 4.48
C ILE A 7 -30.76 -15.14 3.76
N GLN A 8 -31.91 -14.51 3.93
CA GLN A 8 -32.16 -13.19 3.35
C GLN A 8 -31.26 -12.12 3.95
N LYS A 9 -31.13 -12.06 5.28
CA LYS A 9 -30.19 -11.13 5.94
C LYS A 9 -28.74 -11.36 5.50
N LEU A 10 -28.32 -12.62 5.36
CA LEU A 10 -26.99 -12.96 4.87
C LEU A 10 -26.79 -12.50 3.42
N LYS A 11 -27.79 -12.68 2.56
CA LYS A 11 -27.76 -12.18 1.17
C LYS A 11 -27.71 -10.66 1.10
N ASP A 12 -28.49 -9.97 1.92
CA ASP A 12 -28.52 -8.51 1.96
C ASP A 12 -27.19 -7.94 2.48
N GLN A 13 -26.63 -8.55 3.53
CA GLN A 13 -25.31 -8.18 4.04
C GLN A 13 -24.20 -8.48 3.03
N PHE A 14 -24.24 -9.63 2.35
CA PHE A 14 -23.28 -9.98 1.31
C PHE A 14 -23.38 -9.02 0.13
N LYS A 15 -24.60 -8.70 -0.31
CA LYS A 15 -24.83 -7.73 -1.38
C LYS A 15 -24.36 -6.32 -0.98
N SER A 16 -24.56 -5.91 0.27
CA SER A 16 -24.05 -4.65 0.80
C SER A 16 -22.53 -4.61 0.88
N PHE A 17 -21.88 -5.75 1.14
CA PHE A 17 -20.42 -5.88 1.12
C PHE A 17 -19.87 -5.82 -0.30
N LEU A 18 -20.53 -6.47 -1.27
CA LEU A 18 -20.14 -6.42 -2.68
C LEU A 18 -20.47 -5.08 -3.34
N SER A 19 -21.55 -4.39 -2.94
CA SER A 19 -21.90 -3.08 -3.46
C SER A 19 -20.95 -1.98 -2.98
N PHE A 20 -20.18 -2.22 -1.92
CA PHE A 20 -19.09 -1.32 -1.52
C PHE A 20 -17.91 -1.41 -2.51
N SER A 21 -17.80 -2.49 -3.28
CA SER A 21 -16.85 -2.64 -4.39
C SER A 21 -17.50 -2.46 -5.77
N GLU A 22 -18.66 -1.78 -5.88
CA GLU A 22 -19.22 -1.32 -7.17
C GLU A 22 -18.37 -0.19 -7.80
N THR A 23 -17.04 -0.35 -7.82
CA THR A 23 -16.38 -0.10 -9.09
C THR A 23 -16.77 -1.32 -9.91
N THR A 24 -17.83 -1.20 -10.72
CA THR A 24 -18.04 -2.13 -11.83
C THR A 24 -16.81 -2.01 -12.69
N VAL A 25 -15.78 -2.80 -12.38
CA VAL A 25 -14.67 -2.97 -13.28
C VAL A 25 -15.27 -3.76 -14.41
N GLU A 26 -15.61 -3.06 -15.48
CA GLU A 26 -15.96 -3.68 -16.74
C GLU A 26 -14.75 -4.53 -17.09
N THR A 27 -14.88 -5.86 -16.97
CA THR A 27 -13.83 -6.79 -17.37
C THR A 27 -14.18 -7.30 -18.76
N ILE A 28 -13.20 -7.32 -19.64
CA ILE A 28 -13.34 -7.90 -20.97
C ILE A 28 -12.57 -9.21 -21.03
N GLU A 29 -13.19 -10.22 -21.63
CA GLU A 29 -12.53 -11.49 -21.94
C GLU A 29 -11.95 -11.38 -23.36
N VAL A 30 -10.66 -11.63 -23.49
CA VAL A 30 -9.93 -11.63 -24.77
C VAL A 30 -9.27 -12.98 -24.95
N THR A 31 -9.29 -13.51 -26.18
CA THR A 31 -8.67 -14.79 -26.52
C THR A 31 -7.45 -14.53 -27.38
N THR A 32 -6.33 -15.18 -27.06
CA THR A 32 -5.09 -15.16 -27.85
C THR A 32 -5.21 -16.12 -29.04
N GLU A 33 -4.47 -15.91 -30.13
CA GLU A 33 -4.34 -16.86 -31.26
C GLU A 33 -3.95 -18.27 -30.79
N ASP A 34 -3.26 -18.39 -29.66
CA ASP A 34 -2.87 -19.64 -29.01
C ASP A 34 -4.03 -20.33 -28.25
N GLY A 35 -5.24 -19.78 -28.30
CA GLY A 35 -6.44 -20.31 -27.63
C GLY A 35 -6.51 -20.03 -26.12
N VAL A 36 -5.60 -19.21 -25.59
CA VAL A 36 -5.56 -18.82 -24.18
C VAL A 36 -6.59 -17.74 -23.89
N LYS A 37 -7.44 -17.96 -22.87
CA LYS A 37 -8.42 -16.96 -22.41
C LYS A 37 -7.78 -16.04 -21.38
N MET A 38 -7.83 -14.75 -21.65
CA MET A 38 -7.31 -13.69 -20.79
C MET A 38 -8.46 -12.75 -20.40
N MET A 39 -8.40 -12.20 -19.19
CA MET A 39 -9.35 -11.24 -18.66
C MET A 39 -8.61 -9.93 -18.37
N VAL A 40 -9.05 -8.85 -19.01
CA VAL A 40 -8.50 -7.50 -18.82
C VAL A 40 -9.40 -6.77 -17.82
N ASN A 41 -8.78 -6.17 -16.81
CA ASN A 41 -9.47 -5.48 -15.72
C ASN A 41 -9.87 -4.03 -16.11
N SER A 42 -10.43 -3.84 -17.31
CA SER A 42 -10.89 -2.56 -17.85
C SER A 42 -11.89 -2.76 -19.00
N ALA A 43 -12.72 -1.75 -19.24
CA ALA A 43 -13.68 -1.69 -20.33
C ALA A 43 -13.03 -1.80 -21.72
N GLU A 44 -11.77 -1.37 -21.82
CA GLU A 44 -11.00 -1.32 -23.05
C GLU A 44 -9.56 -1.80 -22.80
N ILE A 45 -8.98 -2.46 -23.81
CA ILE A 45 -7.56 -2.85 -23.83
C ILE A 45 -6.74 -1.55 -23.93
N THR A 46 -6.13 -1.14 -22.83
CA THR A 46 -5.33 0.09 -22.73
C THR A 46 -4.02 -0.20 -21.99
N VAL A 47 -2.98 0.56 -22.31
CA VAL A 47 -1.67 0.44 -21.65
C VAL A 47 -1.79 0.76 -20.15
N GLY A 48 -1.16 -0.04 -19.31
CA GLY A 48 -1.16 0.06 -17.85
C GLY A 48 -2.24 -0.75 -17.14
N VAL A 49 -3.16 -1.39 -17.88
CA VAL A 49 -4.24 -2.20 -17.30
C VAL A 49 -3.77 -3.62 -16.97
N GLU A 50 -4.24 -4.15 -15.84
CA GLU A 50 -3.97 -5.50 -15.38
C GLU A 50 -4.68 -6.55 -16.22
N ILE A 51 -3.96 -7.62 -16.54
CA ILE A 51 -4.44 -8.73 -17.36
C ILE A 51 -4.17 -10.06 -16.63
N PHE A 52 -5.19 -10.92 -16.63
CA PHE A 52 -5.18 -12.22 -15.94
C PHE A 52 -5.48 -13.34 -16.92
N LEU A 53 -4.86 -14.51 -16.73
CA LEU A 53 -5.17 -15.72 -17.45
C LEU A 53 -6.29 -16.47 -16.72
N VAL A 54 -7.33 -16.89 -17.44
CA VAL A 54 -8.48 -17.63 -16.89
C VAL A 54 -8.46 -19.06 -17.40
N ASN A 55 -8.15 -20.01 -16.52
CA ASN A 55 -8.20 -21.44 -16.83
C ASN A 55 -9.63 -22.01 -16.79
N GLU A 56 -9.84 -23.23 -17.28
CA GLU A 56 -11.16 -23.90 -17.34
C GLU A 56 -11.86 -24.01 -15.96
N ASP A 57 -11.09 -24.02 -14.87
CA ASP A 57 -11.58 -24.05 -13.49
C ASP A 57 -11.95 -22.65 -12.93
N GLY A 58 -11.85 -21.60 -13.75
CA GLY A 58 -12.14 -20.21 -13.34
C GLY A 58 -11.10 -19.58 -12.41
N ILE A 59 -9.94 -20.22 -12.24
CA ILE A 59 -8.81 -19.69 -11.47
C ILE A 59 -8.11 -18.63 -12.32
N GLN A 60 -7.94 -17.44 -11.73
CA GLN A 60 -7.21 -16.32 -12.32
C GLN A 60 -5.74 -16.37 -11.88
N SER A 61 -4.84 -16.42 -12.85
CA SER A 61 -3.39 -16.27 -12.62
C SER A 61 -2.89 -15.00 -13.31
N PRO A 62 -1.89 -14.30 -12.76
CA PRO A 62 -1.25 -13.21 -13.49
C PRO A 62 -0.64 -13.76 -14.79
N VAL A 63 -0.79 -13.00 -15.86
CA VAL A 63 -0.20 -13.35 -17.16
C VAL A 63 1.30 -13.17 -17.08
N GLU A 64 2.05 -14.09 -17.69
CA GLU A 64 3.51 -13.98 -17.79
C GLU A 64 3.94 -12.83 -18.72
N ASN A 65 5.17 -12.37 -18.56
CA ASN A 65 5.68 -11.30 -19.41
C ASN A 65 5.91 -11.83 -20.83
N GLY A 66 5.39 -11.14 -21.84
CA GLY A 66 5.52 -11.60 -23.22
C GLY A 66 4.59 -10.88 -24.20
N ASP A 67 4.81 -11.17 -25.48
CA ASP A 67 4.00 -10.66 -26.58
C ASP A 67 2.90 -11.67 -26.94
N TYR A 68 1.64 -11.28 -26.77
CA TYR A 68 0.47 -12.09 -27.05
C TYR A 68 -0.31 -11.53 -28.23
N LYS A 69 -0.53 -12.35 -29.25
CA LYS A 69 -1.39 -12.00 -30.39
C LYS A 69 -2.83 -12.35 -30.08
N LEU A 70 -3.71 -11.37 -30.05
CA LEU A 70 -5.14 -11.57 -29.83
C LEU A 70 -5.82 -12.07 -31.11
N GLU A 71 -6.92 -12.81 -30.98
CA GLU A 71 -7.77 -13.23 -32.10
C GLU A 71 -8.28 -12.04 -32.93
N ASP A 72 -8.39 -10.86 -32.31
CA ASP A 72 -8.77 -9.60 -32.97
C ASP A 72 -7.66 -9.04 -33.88
N GLY A 73 -6.50 -9.70 -33.98
CA GLY A 73 -5.38 -9.31 -34.83
C GLY A 73 -4.47 -8.23 -34.26
N ARG A 74 -4.64 -7.87 -32.98
CA ARG A 74 -3.77 -6.96 -32.21
C ARG A 74 -2.72 -7.75 -31.43
N THR A 75 -1.51 -7.22 -31.31
CA THR A 75 -0.47 -7.78 -30.41
C THR A 75 -0.40 -6.93 -29.16
N ILE A 76 -0.49 -7.55 -27.98
CA ILE A 76 -0.28 -6.89 -26.70
C ILE A 76 1.03 -7.38 -26.09
N THR A 77 1.83 -6.46 -25.56
CA THR A 77 3.01 -6.80 -24.76
C THR A 77 2.63 -6.68 -23.30
N VAL A 78 2.87 -7.72 -22.51
CA VAL A 78 2.58 -7.77 -21.07
C VAL A 78 3.89 -7.70 -20.29
N GLU A 79 3.94 -6.80 -19.31
CA GLU A 79 5.02 -6.68 -18.33
C GLU A 79 4.43 -6.54 -16.92
N ASP A 80 4.93 -7.33 -15.97
CA ASP A 80 4.49 -7.39 -14.57
C ASP A 80 2.95 -7.58 -14.42
N GLY A 81 2.35 -8.37 -15.32
CA GLY A 81 0.91 -8.62 -15.35
C GLY A 81 0.07 -7.41 -15.80
N LYS A 82 0.68 -6.41 -16.43
CA LYS A 82 0.03 -5.23 -17.01
C LYS A 82 0.35 -5.11 -18.51
N ILE A 83 -0.55 -4.52 -19.28
CA ILE A 83 -0.33 -4.25 -20.70
C ILE A 83 0.69 -3.11 -20.83
N SER A 84 1.89 -3.39 -21.34
CA SER A 84 2.96 -2.40 -21.57
C SER A 84 2.84 -1.73 -22.95
N ALA A 85 2.42 -2.48 -23.97
CA ALA A 85 2.21 -1.96 -25.32
C ALA A 85 1.06 -2.66 -26.05
N ILE A 86 0.45 -1.96 -27.00
CA ILE A 86 -0.58 -2.48 -27.90
C ILE A 86 -0.19 -2.10 -29.33
N ALA A 87 0.09 -3.09 -30.17
CA ALA A 87 0.35 -2.92 -31.58
C ALA A 87 -0.86 -3.43 -32.39
N GLU A 88 -1.52 -2.54 -33.11
CA GLU A 88 -2.49 -2.92 -34.12
C GLU A 88 -1.77 -3.41 -35.37
N LYS A 89 -2.37 -4.40 -36.06
CA LYS A 89 -1.91 -4.83 -37.38
C LYS A 89 -2.29 -3.78 -38.42
N GLU A 90 -1.58 -2.65 -38.40
CA GLU A 90 -1.06 -1.96 -39.58
C GLU A 90 -0.16 -0.79 -39.13
N GLU A 91 1.08 -0.86 -39.64
CA GLU A 91 2.10 0.19 -39.70
C GLU A 91 2.85 0.58 -38.41
N SER A 92 4.08 0.06 -38.38
CA SER A 92 5.25 0.62 -37.69
C SER A 92 5.30 2.15 -37.73
N THR A 93 5.43 2.76 -36.57
CA THR A 93 6.27 3.95 -36.39
C THR A 93 7.13 3.74 -35.14
N GLU A 94 8.37 3.34 -35.39
CA GLU A 94 9.52 3.64 -34.54
C GLU A 94 9.56 5.14 -34.21
N GLU A 95 9.89 5.48 -32.96
CA GLU A 95 11.02 6.36 -32.61
C GLU A 95 11.17 6.39 -31.07
N THR A 96 12.16 5.66 -30.55
CA THR A 96 13.41 6.16 -29.90
C THR A 96 13.18 6.90 -28.58
N SER A 97 13.73 6.52 -27.43
CA SER A 97 15.15 6.39 -27.03
C SER A 97 15.08 6.10 -25.51
N VAL A 98 15.83 5.20 -24.87
CA VAL A 98 17.27 5.33 -24.58
C VAL A 98 17.94 3.96 -24.42
N GLU A 99 19.06 3.87 -25.13
CA GLU A 99 20.18 2.95 -25.09
C GLU A 99 20.87 2.85 -23.71
N ASP A 100 21.11 1.63 -23.20
CA ASP A 100 22.43 1.19 -22.70
C ASP A 100 22.49 -0.34 -22.52
N ALA A 101 23.00 -1.03 -23.57
CA ALA A 101 23.98 -2.14 -23.62
C ALA A 101 23.98 -3.33 -22.59
N PRO A 102 24.72 -4.43 -22.86
CA PRO A 102 24.19 -5.78 -22.98
C PRO A 102 24.49 -6.69 -21.77
N VAL A 103 23.57 -7.60 -21.44
CA VAL A 103 23.90 -8.79 -20.63
C VAL A 103 23.50 -10.04 -21.40
N GLU A 104 24.47 -10.53 -22.15
CA GLU A 104 24.58 -11.90 -22.59
C GLU A 104 24.89 -12.75 -21.35
N PHE A 105 23.99 -13.63 -20.92
CA PHE A 105 24.38 -14.95 -20.43
C PHE A 105 23.20 -15.91 -20.52
N ALA A 106 23.37 -16.86 -21.43
CA ALA A 106 22.59 -18.08 -21.51
C ALA A 106 22.69 -18.85 -20.19
N GLU A 107 21.56 -19.34 -19.69
CA GLU A 107 21.53 -20.65 -19.06
C GLU A 107 20.13 -21.25 -19.25
N GLU A 108 20.03 -22.12 -20.27
CA GLU A 108 19.07 -23.21 -20.25
C GLU A 108 19.21 -23.93 -18.91
N THR A 109 18.14 -23.96 -18.12
CA THR A 109 18.01 -25.01 -17.11
C THR A 109 16.58 -25.50 -17.18
N SER A 110 16.43 -26.57 -17.96
CA SER A 110 15.40 -27.59 -17.82
C SER A 110 15.05 -27.80 -16.34
N VAL A 111 13.84 -27.38 -15.93
CA VAL A 111 13.27 -27.84 -14.66
C VAL A 111 12.28 -28.94 -14.99
N GLU A 112 12.84 -30.13 -14.91
CA GLU A 112 12.20 -31.44 -14.81
C GLU A 112 10.85 -31.39 -14.10
N GLU A 113 9.80 -31.82 -14.78
CA GLU A 113 8.52 -32.20 -14.19
C GLU A 113 8.69 -33.42 -13.28
N THR A 114 9.05 -33.23 -12.02
CA THR A 114 8.80 -34.22 -10.96
C THR A 114 8.57 -33.54 -9.61
N SER A 115 7.50 -32.77 -9.45
CA SER A 115 7.11 -32.30 -8.11
C SER A 115 6.26 -33.38 -7.44
N SER A 116 6.94 -34.20 -6.66
CA SER A 116 6.40 -35.27 -5.84
C SER A 116 5.31 -34.75 -4.89
N GLU A 117 4.21 -35.51 -4.73
CA GLU A 117 3.10 -35.27 -3.79
C GLU A 117 3.57 -34.86 -2.38
N ASN A 118 4.75 -35.33 -1.93
CA ASN A 118 5.37 -34.94 -0.66
C ASN A 118 5.61 -33.42 -0.48
N ASP A 119 5.74 -32.63 -1.55
CA ASP A 119 5.92 -31.18 -1.45
C ASP A 119 4.61 -30.47 -1.04
N LEU A 120 3.46 -30.99 -1.48
CA LEU A 120 2.15 -30.42 -1.16
C LEU A 120 1.79 -30.63 0.31
N GLU A 121 1.92 -31.85 0.83
CA GLU A 121 1.73 -32.11 2.27
C GLU A 121 2.62 -31.23 3.15
N THR A 122 3.88 -31.00 2.73
CA THR A 122 4.82 -30.17 3.48
C THR A 122 4.42 -28.70 3.46
N ARG A 123 3.95 -28.20 2.32
CA ARG A 123 3.43 -26.83 2.17
C ARG A 123 2.13 -26.61 2.94
N VAL A 124 1.22 -27.59 2.96
CA VAL A 124 -0.03 -27.52 3.73
C VAL A 124 0.27 -27.47 5.23
N ALA A 125 1.16 -28.32 5.74
CA ALA A 125 1.56 -28.27 7.14
C ALA A 125 2.20 -26.93 7.55
N ALA A 126 3.02 -26.34 6.65
CA ALA A 126 3.59 -25.01 6.87
C ALA A 126 2.52 -23.90 6.90
N LEU A 127 1.54 -23.96 5.99
CA LEU A 127 0.43 -23.01 5.95
C LEU A 127 -0.47 -23.12 7.19
N GLU A 128 -0.79 -24.33 7.65
CA GLU A 128 -1.56 -24.55 8.88
C GLU A 128 -0.86 -23.96 10.11
N SER A 129 0.48 -24.12 10.18
CA SER A 129 1.30 -23.53 11.24
C SER A 129 1.26 -22.00 11.21
N GLN A 130 1.40 -21.39 10.02
CA GLN A 130 1.32 -19.95 9.85
C GLN A 130 -0.06 -19.40 10.18
N VAL A 131 -1.14 -20.08 9.78
CA VAL A 131 -2.52 -19.70 10.10
C VAL A 131 -2.74 -19.71 11.62
N SER A 132 -2.24 -20.74 12.32
CA SER A 132 -2.30 -20.81 13.78
C SER A 132 -1.56 -19.63 14.44
N GLU A 133 -0.38 -19.29 13.93
CA GLU A 133 0.39 -18.14 14.42
C GLU A 133 -0.33 -16.81 14.17
N ILE A 134 -0.93 -16.63 12.99
CA ILE A 134 -1.71 -15.45 12.63
C ILE A 134 -2.93 -15.29 13.54
N LEU A 135 -3.65 -16.37 13.83
CA LEU A 135 -4.81 -16.35 14.74
C LEU A 135 -4.39 -15.92 16.16
N SER A 136 -3.28 -16.45 16.66
CA SER A 136 -2.71 -16.06 17.96
C SER A 136 -2.28 -14.58 18.00
N LYS A 137 -1.63 -14.09 16.93
CA LYS A 137 -1.28 -12.67 16.79
C LYS A 137 -2.52 -11.79 16.71
N MET A 138 -3.57 -12.21 16.00
CA MET A 138 -4.82 -11.46 15.88
C MET A 138 -5.55 -11.37 17.21
N GLU A 139 -5.57 -12.45 18.00
CA GLU A 139 -6.14 -12.43 19.35
C GLU A 139 -5.37 -11.46 20.25
N THR A 140 -4.04 -11.51 20.21
CA THR A 140 -3.17 -10.57 20.94
C THR A 140 -3.39 -9.12 20.50
N MET A 141 -3.52 -8.87 19.21
CA MET A 141 -3.77 -7.55 18.65
C MET A 141 -5.15 -7.02 19.03
N SER A 142 -6.17 -7.88 19.05
CA SER A 142 -7.53 -7.54 19.51
C SER A 142 -7.52 -7.13 20.99
N LEU A 143 -6.84 -7.91 21.84
CA LEU A 143 -6.68 -7.58 23.26
C LEU A 143 -5.95 -6.23 23.44
N ASN A 144 -4.86 -6.01 22.71
CA ASN A 144 -4.11 -4.76 22.76
C ASN A 144 -4.94 -3.56 22.27
N ASN A 145 -5.70 -3.71 21.18
CA ASN A 145 -6.60 -2.66 20.68
C ASN A 145 -7.68 -2.30 21.71
N ASN A 146 -8.27 -3.29 22.36
CA ASN A 146 -9.26 -3.05 23.42
C ASN A 146 -8.63 -2.29 24.60
N GLN A 147 -7.42 -2.67 25.04
CA GLN A 147 -6.70 -1.95 26.09
C GLN A 147 -6.32 -0.52 25.67
N MET A 148 -5.90 -0.34 24.41
CA MET A 148 -5.56 0.96 23.86
C MET A 148 -6.79 1.86 23.77
N PHE A 149 -7.94 1.33 23.34
CA PHE A 149 -9.20 2.05 23.31
C PHE A 149 -9.63 2.51 24.70
N SER A 150 -9.56 1.63 25.71
CA SER A 150 -9.86 1.99 27.11
C SER A 150 -8.94 3.10 27.62
N LYS A 151 -7.63 3.02 27.32
CA LYS A 151 -6.68 4.09 27.69
C LYS A 151 -6.98 5.39 26.97
N ILE A 152 -7.27 5.37 25.66
CA ILE A 152 -7.64 6.57 24.91
C ILE A 152 -8.91 7.20 25.50
N GLU A 153 -9.89 6.38 25.89
CA GLU A 153 -11.10 6.85 26.55
C GLU A 153 -10.77 7.53 27.88
N GLU A 154 -9.92 6.92 28.72
CA GLU A 154 -9.44 7.52 29.98
C GLU A 154 -8.68 8.82 29.74
N PHE A 155 -7.72 8.85 28.80
CA PHE A 155 -6.93 10.03 28.46
C PHE A 155 -7.84 11.15 27.92
N SER A 156 -8.82 10.82 27.07
CA SER A 156 -9.77 11.80 26.52
C SER A 156 -10.67 12.43 27.58
N LYS A 157 -10.91 11.74 28.70
CA LYS A 157 -11.71 12.25 29.82
C LYS A 157 -10.91 13.09 30.81
N THR A 158 -9.58 13.11 30.71
CA THR A 158 -8.76 13.98 31.55
C THR A 158 -8.73 15.40 30.98
N ALA A 159 -8.97 16.39 31.84
CA ALA A 159 -8.89 17.80 31.43
C ALA A 159 -7.44 18.13 31.05
N GLY A 160 -7.25 18.82 29.91
CA GLY A 160 -5.94 19.28 29.48
C GLY A 160 -5.29 20.20 30.53
N ALA A 161 -3.97 20.09 30.67
CA ALA A 161 -3.21 20.94 31.59
C ALA A 161 -3.38 22.42 31.21
N GLU A 162 -3.45 23.30 32.22
CA GLU A 162 -3.52 24.73 32.01
C GLU A 162 -2.29 25.24 31.22
N SER A 163 -2.52 26.22 30.34
CA SER A 163 -1.45 26.81 29.53
C SER A 163 -0.36 27.42 30.43
N ILE A 164 0.90 27.07 30.19
CA ILE A 164 2.03 27.67 30.91
C ILE A 164 2.13 29.16 30.51
N GLN A 165 1.79 30.05 31.44
CA GLN A 165 1.98 31.48 31.29
C GLN A 165 3.44 31.84 31.58
N ILE A 166 4.23 32.10 30.53
CA ILE A 166 5.62 32.57 30.68
C ILE A 166 5.60 34.05 31.04
N ASN A 167 5.68 34.36 32.34
CA ASN A 167 6.00 35.72 32.77
C ASN A 167 7.47 36.01 32.44
N LYS A 168 7.71 36.84 31.41
CA LYS A 168 9.05 37.32 31.01
C LYS A 168 9.60 38.32 32.04
N THR A 169 9.83 37.89 33.28
CA THR A 169 10.37 38.74 34.35
C THR A 169 11.87 39.00 34.19
N GLY A 170 12.59 38.19 33.40
CA GLY A 170 14.03 38.33 33.16
C GLY A 170 14.44 39.26 32.00
N ALA A 171 13.56 39.51 31.03
CA ALA A 171 13.92 40.30 29.84
C ALA A 171 13.98 41.82 30.09
N LYS A 172 13.28 42.31 31.13
CA LYS A 172 13.32 43.73 31.52
C LYS A 172 14.59 44.11 32.30
N ALA A 173 15.24 43.16 32.98
CA ALA A 173 16.42 43.45 33.80
C ALA A 173 17.70 43.71 32.98
N TYR A 174 17.78 43.16 31.75
CA TYR A 174 18.93 43.37 30.86
C TYR A 174 18.83 44.63 30.00
N SER A 175 17.61 45.12 29.72
CA SER A 175 17.42 46.32 28.90
C SER A 175 17.56 47.62 29.70
N SER A 176 17.28 47.62 31.00
CA SER A 176 17.45 48.82 31.85
C SER A 176 18.91 49.17 32.13
N ASN A 177 19.80 48.18 32.17
CA ASN A 177 21.22 48.36 32.46
C ASN A 177 22.08 48.70 31.23
N LEU A 178 21.49 48.67 30.03
CA LEU A 178 22.16 49.05 28.78
C LEU A 178 21.89 50.51 28.37
N SER A 179 21.02 51.20 29.13
CA SER A 179 20.79 52.64 28.99
C SER A 179 21.93 53.40 29.65
N ILE A 180 22.36 54.50 29.03
CA ILE A 180 23.41 55.41 29.55
C ILE A 180 23.13 55.81 31.02
N ASP A 181 21.85 55.98 31.39
CA ASP A 181 21.43 56.29 32.76
C ASP A 181 21.74 55.17 33.77
N GLY A 182 21.58 53.90 33.36
CA GLY A 182 21.90 52.73 34.20
C GLY A 182 23.40 52.56 34.40
N GLU A 183 24.20 52.80 33.35
CA GLU A 183 25.66 52.78 33.45
C GLU A 183 26.18 53.91 34.36
N LEU A 184 25.58 55.11 34.29
CA LEU A 184 25.93 56.24 35.16
C LEU A 184 25.62 55.95 36.63
N GLU A 185 24.53 55.27 36.93
CA GLU A 185 24.17 54.88 38.30
C GLU A 185 25.14 53.81 38.86
N ILE A 186 25.54 52.85 38.04
CA ILE A 186 26.58 51.86 38.40
C ILE A 186 27.92 52.55 38.69
N ILE A 187 28.37 53.46 37.82
CA ILE A 187 29.62 54.22 38.00
C ILE A 187 29.55 55.09 39.26
N ARG A 188 28.41 55.73 39.54
CA ARG A 188 28.21 56.56 40.74
C ARG A 188 28.27 55.72 42.03
N ASN A 189 27.66 54.54 42.02
CA ASN A 189 27.68 53.60 43.15
C ASN A 189 29.09 53.04 43.40
N LEU A 190 29.84 52.73 42.33
CA LEU A 190 31.25 52.35 42.42
C LEU A 190 32.11 53.48 42.98
N SER A 191 31.96 54.70 42.47
CA SER A 191 32.71 55.88 42.93
C SER A 191 32.50 56.15 44.43
N ASN A 192 31.26 56.02 44.91
CA ASN A 192 30.94 56.19 46.33
C ASN A 192 31.53 55.07 47.20
N LYS A 193 31.70 53.85 46.67
CA LYS A 193 32.29 52.71 47.38
C LYS A 193 33.80 52.87 47.60
N PHE A 194 34.51 53.54 46.69
CA PHE A 194 35.94 53.81 46.79
C PHE A 194 36.29 55.12 47.52
N LYS A 195 35.28 55.90 47.94
CA LYS A 195 35.43 57.15 48.69
C LYS A 195 35.39 56.98 50.22
N LYS A 196 35.59 55.76 50.72
CA LYS A 196 35.67 55.48 52.17
C LYS A 196 37.09 55.15 52.58
#